data_AF-A0A645DN02-F1
#
_entry.id   AF-A0A645DN02-F1
#
_cell.length_a   1.000
_cell.length_b   1.000
_cell.length_c   1.000
_cell.angle_alpha   90.00
_cell.angle_beta   90.00
_cell.angle_gamma   90.00
#
_symmetry.space_group_name_H-M   'P 1'
#
loop_
_entity.id
_entity.type
_entity.pdbx_description
1 polymer ?
#
loop_
_entity_poly.entity_id
_entity_poly.type
_entity_poly.pdbx_seq_one_letter_code
_entity_poly.pdbx_strand_id
1 'polypeptide(L)'
;MMHPGAWNLHDWAEIYLEGIGWVPVDQSFGIPVFARSLEEEYFFLGGIDSWRMIVNSDYSAPLMPEKKYPRSETVDFQRGEVEWEGGNLYFNKWKYKMDIEYLN
;
A
#
# COMPACT_ATOMS: atom_id res chain seq x y z
N MET A 1 -1.96 4.20 -1.67
CA MET A 1 -2.91 4.93 -2.53
C MET A 1 -2.13 5.73 -3.55
N MET A 2 -2.56 5.68 -4.81
CA MET A 2 -1.85 6.26 -5.97
C MET A 2 -2.85 6.89 -6.96
N HIS A 3 -3.81 7.65 -6.44
CA HIS A 3 -4.75 8.38 -7.30
C HIS A 3 -4.00 9.37 -8.21
N PRO A 4 -4.56 9.72 -9.40
CA PRO A 4 -3.95 10.75 -10.24
C PRO A 4 -3.73 12.06 -9.47
N GLY A 5 -2.48 12.51 -9.39
CA GLY A 5 -2.08 13.73 -8.69
C GLY A 5 -1.97 13.60 -7.16
N ALA A 6 -2.19 12.43 -6.57
CA ALA A 6 -2.10 12.23 -5.13
C ALA A 6 -1.57 10.84 -4.75
N TRP A 7 -0.64 10.79 -3.79
CA TRP A 7 -0.16 9.54 -3.23
C TRP A 7 -0.15 9.57 -1.71
N ASN A 8 -0.40 8.40 -1.10
CA ASN A 8 -0.24 8.19 0.33
C ASN A 8 -0.06 6.69 0.63
N LEU A 9 0.35 6.37 1.86
CA LEU A 9 0.27 5.01 2.40
C LEU A 9 -1.21 4.63 2.56
N HIS A 10 -1.56 3.38 2.26
CA HIS A 10 -2.95 2.92 2.30
C HIS A 10 -3.08 1.41 2.38
N ASP A 11 -3.91 0.97 3.33
CA ASP A 11 -4.22 -0.43 3.57
C ASP A 11 -5.36 -0.92 2.66
N TRP A 12 -5.40 -2.21 2.43
CA TRP A 12 -6.42 -2.86 1.60
C TRP A 12 -6.61 -4.30 2.05
N ALA A 13 -7.60 -4.97 1.48
CA ALA A 13 -7.83 -6.38 1.75
C ALA A 13 -8.05 -7.17 0.46
N GLU A 14 -8.00 -8.48 0.59
CA GLU A 14 -8.49 -9.42 -0.40
C GLU A 14 -9.66 -10.19 0.20
N ILE A 15 -10.69 -10.41 -0.60
CA ILE A 15 -11.77 -11.33 -0.28
C ILE A 15 -11.70 -12.54 -1.21
N TYR A 16 -12.05 -13.72 -0.70
CA TYR A 16 -12.17 -14.90 -1.52
C TYR A 16 -13.61 -15.11 -1.95
N LEU A 17 -13.83 -15.22 -3.26
CA LEU A 17 -15.13 -15.52 -3.85
C LEU A 17 -15.06 -16.90 -4.53
N GLU A 18 -15.93 -17.82 -4.11
CA GLU A 18 -15.97 -19.17 -4.69
C GLU A 18 -16.19 -19.12 -6.21
N GLY A 19 -15.38 -19.86 -6.96
CA GLY A 19 -15.40 -19.87 -8.42
C GLY A 19 -14.66 -18.72 -9.12
N ILE A 20 -14.25 -17.68 -8.37
CA ILE A 20 -13.51 -16.52 -8.89
C ILE A 20 -12.08 -16.47 -8.34
N GLY A 21 -11.90 -16.71 -7.04
CA GLY A 21 -10.62 -16.63 -6.34
C GLY A 21 -10.51 -15.39 -5.45
N TRP A 22 -9.27 -14.97 -5.16
CA TRP A 22 -8.98 -13.76 -4.40
C TRP A 22 -9.23 -12.51 -5.24
N VAL A 23 -9.98 -11.57 -4.67
CA VAL A 23 -10.35 -10.31 -5.28
C VAL A 23 -9.93 -9.17 -4.34
N PRO A 24 -9.07 -8.24 -4.80
CA PRO A 24 -8.75 -7.04 -4.04
C PRO A 24 -10.01 -6.25 -3.72
N VAL A 25 -10.07 -5.63 -2.54
CA VAL A 25 -11.14 -4.71 -2.12
C VAL A 25 -10.60 -3.57 -1.25
N ASP A 26 -11.30 -2.44 -1.26
CA ASP A 26 -11.02 -1.30 -0.39
C ASP A 26 -12.29 -0.76 0.24
N GLN A 27 -12.43 -1.02 1.54
CA GLN A 27 -13.59 -0.58 2.32
C GLN A 27 -13.61 0.93 2.61
N SER A 28 -12.54 1.66 2.29
CA SER A 28 -12.31 3.01 2.82
C SER A 28 -12.93 4.11 1.93
N PHE A 29 -12.94 3.92 0.61
CA PHE A 29 -13.26 5.00 -0.34
C PHE A 29 -14.63 4.90 -1.01
N GLY A 30 -15.35 3.78 -0.89
CA GLY A 30 -16.63 3.60 -1.57
C GLY A 30 -16.52 3.74 -3.09
N ILE A 31 -17.60 4.11 -3.77
CA ILE A 31 -17.60 4.23 -5.24
C ILE A 31 -16.91 5.53 -5.66
N PRO A 32 -15.88 5.48 -6.54
CA PRO A 32 -15.13 6.66 -6.96
C PRO A 32 -16.01 7.61 -7.78
N VAL A 33 -16.13 8.86 -7.34
CA VAL A 33 -16.93 9.91 -8.01
C VAL A 33 -16.41 10.31 -9.40
N PHE A 34 -15.19 9.89 -9.74
CA PHE A 34 -14.56 10.17 -11.03
C PHE A 34 -14.79 9.06 -12.06
N ALA A 35 -15.40 7.94 -11.68
CA ALA A 35 -15.71 6.85 -12.61
C ALA A 35 -16.70 7.30 -13.69
N ARG A 36 -16.49 6.81 -14.90
CA ARG A 36 -17.24 7.16 -16.12
C ARG A 36 -17.96 5.96 -16.73
N SER A 37 -17.83 4.78 -16.15
CA SER A 37 -18.43 3.53 -16.59
C SER A 37 -18.68 2.59 -15.40
N LEU A 38 -19.56 1.59 -15.58
CA LEU A 38 -19.80 0.58 -14.54
C LEU A 38 -18.53 -0.25 -14.27
N GLU A 39 -17.72 -0.48 -15.29
CA GLU A 39 -16.44 -1.16 -15.18
C GLU A 39 -15.46 -0.39 -14.29
N GLU A 40 -15.43 0.95 -14.40
CA GLU A 40 -14.63 1.82 -13.52
C GLU A 40 -15.22 1.92 -12.10
N GLU A 41 -16.55 1.98 -11.96
CA GLU A 41 -17.22 2.03 -10.65
C GLU A 41 -16.99 0.76 -9.82
N TYR A 42 -17.02 -0.40 -10.48
CA TYR A 42 -16.94 -1.72 -9.85
C TYR A 42 -15.58 -2.40 -10.05
N PHE A 43 -14.56 -1.67 -10.49
CA PHE A 43 -13.20 -2.19 -10.53
C PHE A 43 -12.82 -2.67 -9.12
N PHE A 44 -12.62 -3.97 -8.95
CA PHE A 44 -12.33 -4.63 -7.67
C PHE A 44 -13.29 -4.24 -6.52
N LEU A 45 -14.60 -4.25 -6.81
CA LEU A 45 -15.69 -3.96 -5.88
C LEU A 45 -15.67 -2.54 -5.29
N GLY A 46 -15.19 -1.56 -6.06
CA GLY A 46 -15.27 -0.14 -5.73
C GLY A 46 -14.17 0.34 -4.78
N GLY A 47 -13.66 1.53 -5.03
CA GLY A 47 -12.69 2.21 -4.18
C GLY A 47 -11.22 1.87 -4.47
N ILE A 48 -10.95 0.72 -5.11
CA ILE A 48 -9.62 0.41 -5.66
C ILE A 48 -9.51 0.97 -7.07
N ASP A 49 -8.49 1.79 -7.33
CA ASP A 49 -8.16 2.26 -8.67
C ASP A 49 -7.22 1.29 -9.43
N SER A 50 -7.13 1.48 -10.74
CA SER A 50 -6.29 0.66 -11.63
C SER A 50 -4.79 1.02 -11.58
N TRP A 51 -4.41 2.14 -10.97
CA TRP A 51 -3.04 2.65 -10.91
C TRP A 51 -2.41 2.34 -9.56
N ARG A 52 -2.31 1.05 -9.21
CA ARG A 52 -1.84 0.63 -7.88
C ARG A 52 -0.36 0.26 -7.85
N MET A 53 0.32 0.68 -6.78
CA MET A 53 1.56 0.07 -6.32
C MET A 53 1.28 -0.73 -5.04
N ILE A 54 1.47 -2.05 -5.09
CA ILE A 54 1.42 -2.92 -3.91
C ILE A 54 2.86 -3.07 -3.40
N VAL A 55 3.14 -2.53 -2.21
CA VAL A 55 4.47 -2.61 -1.59
C VAL A 55 4.68 -3.98 -0.93
N ASN A 56 3.63 -4.54 -0.35
CA ASN A 56 3.59 -5.83 0.32
C ASN A 56 2.18 -6.43 0.23
N SER A 57 2.09 -7.76 0.28
CA SER A 57 0.83 -8.52 0.29
C SER A 57 0.69 -9.39 1.55
N ASP A 58 1.55 -9.16 2.55
CA ASP A 58 1.57 -9.89 3.81
C ASP A 58 2.03 -8.96 4.94
N TYR A 59 1.82 -9.37 6.19
CA TYR A 59 2.09 -8.60 7.39
C TYR A 59 3.12 -9.29 8.30
N SER A 60 3.88 -8.49 9.05
CA SER A 60 4.87 -8.89 10.04
C SER A 60 5.93 -9.86 9.50
N ALA A 61 6.19 -9.81 8.18
CA ALA A 61 7.15 -10.67 7.53
C ALA A 61 8.58 -10.41 8.07
N PRO A 62 9.41 -11.46 8.16
CA PRO A 62 10.82 -11.31 8.55
C PRO A 62 11.59 -10.54 7.47
N LEU A 63 12.58 -9.75 7.91
CA LEU A 63 13.49 -9.04 7.00
C LEU A 63 14.80 -9.82 6.85
N MET A 64 15.40 -9.75 5.67
CA MET A 64 16.74 -10.27 5.40
C MET A 64 17.65 -9.13 4.91
N PRO A 65 18.68 -8.74 5.69
CA PRO A 65 19.08 -9.29 6.99
C PRO A 65 18.06 -9.01 8.10
N GLU A 66 18.09 -9.84 9.14
CA GLU A 66 17.27 -9.63 10.34
C GLU A 66 17.63 -8.31 11.02
N LYS A 67 16.60 -7.68 11.58
CA LYS A 67 16.74 -6.44 12.36
C LYS A 67 17.37 -6.75 13.72
N LYS A 68 18.32 -5.93 14.16
CA LYS A 68 18.90 -6.02 15.51
C LYS A 68 18.15 -5.17 16.52
N TYR A 69 17.45 -4.13 16.06
CA TYR A 69 16.69 -3.19 16.89
C TYR A 69 15.20 -3.27 16.57
N PRO A 70 14.31 -2.85 17.49
CA PRO A 70 12.87 -2.86 17.26
C PRO A 70 12.49 -2.15 15.96
N ARG A 71 11.53 -2.75 15.25
CA ARG A 71 10.96 -2.22 14.01
C ARG A 71 10.35 -0.84 14.24
N SER A 72 10.41 0.01 13.23
CA SER A 72 9.66 1.28 13.19
C SER A 72 8.20 1.05 12.85
N GLU A 73 7.89 -0.01 12.11
CA GLU A 73 6.55 -0.44 11.74
C GLU A 73 6.47 -1.97 11.91
N THR A 74 5.51 -2.45 12.71
CA THR A 74 5.43 -3.84 13.15
C THR A 74 4.42 -4.69 12.38
N VAL A 75 3.69 -4.09 11.45
CA VAL A 75 2.53 -4.68 10.77
C VAL A 75 2.80 -4.88 9.29
N ASP A 76 2.95 -3.87 8.46
CA ASP A 76 2.88 -4.00 7.00
C ASP A 76 4.07 -3.37 6.23
N PHE A 77 4.97 -2.64 6.88
CA PHE A 77 6.19 -2.09 6.28
C PHE A 77 5.98 -1.17 5.06
N GLN A 78 4.92 -0.37 5.03
CA GLN A 78 4.51 0.40 3.83
C GLN A 78 5.53 1.43 3.28
N ARG A 79 6.41 1.99 4.11
CA ARG A 79 7.39 3.03 3.70
C ARG A 79 8.86 2.68 3.95
N GLY A 80 9.14 1.42 4.26
CA GLY A 80 10.47 0.92 4.60
C GLY A 80 11.00 1.39 5.96
N GLU A 81 12.12 0.81 6.38
CA GLU A 81 12.84 1.15 7.61
C GLU A 81 14.35 1.14 7.39
N VAL A 82 15.09 1.89 8.21
CA VAL A 82 16.54 2.02 8.10
C VAL A 82 17.21 1.71 9.44
N GLU A 83 18.21 0.83 9.39
CA GLU A 83 19.04 0.46 10.53
C GLU A 83 20.51 0.54 10.14
N TRP A 84 21.34 0.92 11.11
CA TRP A 84 22.79 0.92 10.98
C TRP A 84 23.43 0.47 12.29
N GLU A 85 24.76 0.37 12.34
CA GLU A 85 25.49 -0.09 13.52
C GLU A 85 25.15 0.72 14.79
N GLY A 86 24.80 2.00 14.64
CA GLY A 86 24.38 2.87 15.74
C GLY A 86 22.93 2.73 16.20
N GLY A 87 22.10 1.89 15.57
CA GLY A 87 20.70 1.68 15.96
C GLY A 87 19.68 1.79 14.83
N ASN A 88 18.39 1.69 15.19
CA ASN A 88 17.29 1.97 14.27
C ASN A 88 17.05 3.47 14.09
N LEU A 89 16.89 3.90 12.84
CA LEU A 89 16.36 5.22 12.50
C LEU A 89 14.83 5.15 12.49
N TYR A 90 14.23 5.38 13.66
CA TYR A 90 12.78 5.50 13.79
C TYR A 90 12.25 6.66 12.94
N PHE A 91 10.96 6.61 12.57
CA PHE A 91 10.34 7.57 11.66
C PHE A 91 10.41 9.04 12.09
N ASN A 92 10.66 9.33 13.37
CA ASN A 92 10.89 10.69 13.85
C ASN A 92 12.32 11.20 13.62
N LYS A 93 13.24 10.35 13.14
CA LYS A 93 14.66 10.67 12.93
C LYS A 93 15.03 10.87 11.45
N TRP A 94 14.12 10.59 10.52
CA TRP A 94 14.35 10.75 9.09
C TRP A 94 13.05 11.06 8.35
N LYS A 95 13.19 11.47 7.10
CA LYS A 95 12.06 11.72 6.19
C LYS A 95 12.25 10.87 4.94
N TYR A 96 11.14 10.38 4.41
CA TYR A 96 11.07 9.73 3.10
C TYR A 96 10.43 10.69 2.10
N LYS A 97 10.70 10.47 0.81
CA LYS A 97 10.07 11.17 -0.30
C LYS A 97 9.63 10.12 -1.33
N MET A 98 8.41 10.28 -1.84
CA MET A 98 7.90 9.55 -2.98
C MET A 98 7.43 10.59 -4.01
N ASP A 99 7.75 10.36 -5.28
CA ASP A 99 7.31 11.19 -6.40
C ASP A 99 6.73 10.25 -7.46
N ILE A 100 5.68 10.71 -8.16
CA ILE A 100 5.10 10.01 -9.31
C ILE A 100 5.41 10.83 -10.56
N GLU A 101 6.04 10.19 -11.54
CA GLU A 101 6.25 10.76 -12.87
C GLU A 101 5.23 10.18 -13.85
N TYR A 102 4.47 11.05 -14.50
CA TYR A 102 3.53 10.66 -15.55
C TYR A 102 4.24 10.77 -16.90
N LEU A 103 4.41 9.63 -17.56
CA LEU A 103 5.01 9.56 -18.89
C LEU A 103 3.95 9.91 -19.95
N ASN A 104 4.36 10.69 -20.95
CA ASN A 104 3.52 11.08 -22.09
C ASN A 104 3.44 10.00 -23.16
#